data_AF-A0A7X0NJU9-F1
#
_entry.id   AF-A0A7X0NJU9-F1
#
_cell.length_a   1.000
_cell.length_b   1.000
_cell.length_c   1.000
_cell.angle_alpha   90.00
_cell.angle_beta   90.00
_cell.angle_gamma   90.00
#
_symmetry.space_group_name_H-M   'P 1'
#
loop_
_entity.id
_entity.type
_entity.pdbx_description
1 polymer ?
#
loop_
_entity_poly.entity_id
_entity_poly.type
_entity_poly.pdbx_seq_one_letter_code
_entity_poly.pdbx_strand_id
1 'polypeptide(L)'
;MSGNYPKVVKQTVNLGSLPYFSDVDEKSQRTIAFHEDHVVERFPRVLSLVRIQDALEINLFLEHRYKGLFMPPKRGGKKNPLGGVSLITVQSLANSMSLFLQWVEKNNVDWHEVYAVSDSDKAKYWLPVYRYRKHLIEQVIAKDIDRDTANLYINHVRQFYEWARKQRRIDKVPFKYKTKVIKKKRKDGSLDLLFTDYGSEEKGFTITTTDLLIPKKYKQKKSGDAGLSPYSQDDLKLLYASKELTKHGAKLRVDLAVQCGLRAEEVATFTASYVVDPDLENKAIYYVTIIGKYDKERTIMVSKGLMTSLWQYRNGKEHQGRLAKWQLEHGNCDDAPLFLNRSGNFMSRKSIGNVISKVRKELAPFGKTLKRDFHDLRSTFATNLAGFLIHKNLPIGFVQYKLMQLMGHADFSTTQKYINFARSLTFDKQMASWVDKLFGEFVAPLQEDAFLAEQSGGADA
;
A
#
# COMPACT_ATOMS: atom_id res chain seq x y z
N MET A 1 16.60 31.71 14.56
CA MET A 1 16.38 30.33 14.07
C MET A 1 14.92 29.93 14.31
N SER A 2 14.00 30.41 13.46
CA SER A 2 12.56 30.14 13.54
C SER A 2 12.18 28.89 12.75
N GLY A 3 12.70 27.74 13.17
CA GLY A 3 12.19 26.46 12.66
C GLY A 3 10.97 26.05 13.47
N ASN A 4 9.83 25.79 12.84
CA ASN A 4 8.70 25.13 13.52
C ASN A 4 9.15 23.74 13.98
N TYR A 5 9.33 23.58 15.28
CA TYR A 5 9.49 22.29 15.96
C TYR A 5 8.15 21.91 16.60
N PRO A 6 7.91 20.62 16.88
CA PRO A 6 8.66 19.42 16.46
C PRO A 6 8.68 19.15 14.96
N LYS A 7 9.75 18.53 14.47
CA LYS A 7 9.87 18.09 13.06
C LYS A 7 10.50 16.70 12.94
N VAL A 8 10.24 16.02 11.84
CA VAL A 8 10.88 14.74 11.52
C VAL A 8 12.12 14.97 10.68
N VAL A 9 13.27 14.47 11.15
CA VAL A 9 14.55 14.53 10.46
C VAL A 9 14.97 13.12 10.07
N LYS A 10 15.61 12.97 8.90
CA LYS A 10 16.16 11.69 8.44
C LYS A 10 17.66 11.70 8.67
N GLN A 11 18.14 10.78 9.49
CA GLN A 11 19.57 10.61 9.79
C GLN A 11 19.97 9.16 9.62
N THR A 12 21.24 8.93 9.28
CA THR A 12 21.82 7.59 9.33
C THR A 12 22.06 7.23 10.79
N VAL A 13 21.62 6.05 11.21
CA VAL A 13 21.67 5.60 12.60
C VAL A 13 22.19 4.18 12.63
N ASN A 14 23.10 3.90 13.55
CA ASN A 14 23.48 2.54 13.87
C ASN A 14 22.50 1.97 14.92
N LEU A 15 21.76 0.94 14.52
CA LEU A 15 20.80 0.21 15.35
C LEU A 15 21.32 -1.18 15.70
N GLY A 16 22.64 -1.29 15.89
CA GLY A 16 23.34 -2.51 16.23
C GLY A 16 22.88 -3.20 17.52
N SER A 17 23.49 -4.36 17.79
CA SER A 17 23.28 -5.15 19.00
C SER A 17 24.29 -4.75 20.08
N LEU A 18 23.85 -4.82 21.35
CA LEU A 18 24.68 -4.60 22.55
C LEU A 18 25.53 -3.30 22.49
N PRO A 19 24.94 -2.12 22.74
CA PRO A 19 25.69 -0.88 22.74
C PRO A 19 26.67 -0.83 23.93
N TYR A 20 27.90 -0.39 23.68
CA TYR A 20 28.91 -0.08 24.69
C TYR A 20 29.52 1.30 24.44
N PHE A 21 30.11 1.90 25.47
CA PHE A 21 30.82 3.16 25.33
C PHE A 21 32.26 2.89 24.91
N SER A 22 32.72 3.55 23.83
CA SER A 22 34.13 3.58 23.47
C SER A 22 34.94 4.38 24.49
N ASP A 23 36.26 4.30 24.35
CA ASP A 23 37.18 5.20 25.04
C ASP A 23 36.86 6.66 24.74
N VAL A 24 37.32 7.53 25.63
CA VAL A 24 37.06 8.98 25.58
C VAL A 24 37.91 9.58 24.46
N ASP A 25 37.25 10.17 23.46
CA ASP A 25 37.92 10.91 22.39
C ASP A 25 38.61 12.18 22.94
N GLU A 26 39.52 12.76 22.16
CA GLU A 26 40.27 14.00 22.49
C GLU A 26 39.37 15.20 22.88
N LYS A 27 38.07 15.14 22.54
CA LYS A 27 37.06 16.15 22.89
C LYS A 27 36.27 15.83 24.16
N SER A 28 36.72 14.86 24.96
CA SER A 28 36.03 14.36 26.16
C SER A 28 34.64 13.79 25.87
N GLN A 29 34.42 13.23 24.67
CA GLN A 29 33.16 12.60 24.27
C GLN A 29 33.33 11.08 24.21
N ARG A 30 32.30 10.34 24.64
CA ARG A 30 32.24 8.88 24.49
C ARG A 30 31.35 8.55 23.31
N THR A 31 31.89 7.83 22.35
CA THR A 31 31.12 7.35 21.20
C THR A 31 30.40 6.05 21.59
N ILE A 32 29.15 5.90 21.18
CA ILE A 32 28.42 4.65 21.37
C ILE A 32 28.82 3.71 20.24
N ALA A 33 29.50 2.64 20.58
CA ALA A 33 29.86 1.54 19.68
C ALA A 33 28.92 0.35 19.90
N PHE A 34 28.88 -0.56 18.94
CA PHE A 34 28.03 -1.74 18.98
C PHE A 34 28.88 -2.98 18.71
N HIS A 35 28.54 -4.10 19.33
CA HIS A 35 29.23 -5.36 19.07
C HIS A 35 28.97 -5.87 17.65
N GLU A 36 27.76 -5.64 17.14
CA GLU A 36 27.42 -5.84 15.74
C GLU A 36 26.74 -4.60 15.20
N ASP A 37 27.33 -4.00 14.17
CA ASP A 37 26.80 -2.80 13.56
C ASP A 37 25.59 -3.12 12.66
N HIS A 38 24.55 -2.30 12.79
CA HIS A 38 23.42 -2.32 11.88
C HIS A 38 23.10 -0.90 11.43
N VAL A 39 23.81 -0.44 10.41
CA VAL A 39 23.66 0.92 9.88
C VAL A 39 22.40 1.02 9.03
N VAL A 40 21.48 1.88 9.46
CA VAL A 40 20.23 2.17 8.76
C VAL A 40 20.26 3.59 8.25
N GLU A 41 20.32 3.73 6.92
CA GLU A 41 20.28 5.03 6.28
C GLU A 41 18.91 5.69 6.37
N ARG A 42 18.91 7.02 6.53
CA ARG A 42 17.70 7.87 6.48
C ARG A 42 16.59 7.45 7.46
N PHE A 43 16.98 6.91 8.62
CA PHE A 43 16.07 6.58 9.70
C PHE A 43 15.32 7.85 10.19
N PRO A 44 13.98 7.83 10.27
CA PRO A 44 13.21 8.99 10.68
C PRO A 44 13.22 9.16 12.21
N ARG A 45 13.67 10.33 12.68
CA ARG A 45 13.66 10.72 14.08
C ARG A 45 12.82 11.97 14.28
N VAL A 46 12.07 12.01 15.38
CA VAL A 46 11.35 13.19 15.83
C VAL A 46 12.32 14.07 16.63
N LEU A 47 12.43 15.33 16.23
CA LEU A 47 13.25 16.33 16.87
C LEU A 47 12.35 17.42 17.47
N SER A 48 12.48 17.66 18.76
CA SER A 48 11.93 18.81 19.47
C SER A 48 13.05 19.54 20.20
N LEU A 49 12.98 20.88 20.23
CA LEU A 49 13.89 21.72 21.01
C LEU A 49 13.30 22.13 22.37
N VAL A 50 11.99 21.96 22.56
CA VAL A 50 11.29 22.36 23.80
C VAL A 50 11.15 21.15 24.71
N ARG A 51 10.64 20.03 24.18
CA ARG A 51 10.37 18.79 24.92
C ARG A 51 11.30 17.69 24.45
N ILE A 52 12.58 17.86 24.77
CA ILE A 52 13.67 16.96 24.33
C ILE A 52 13.44 15.54 24.87
N GLN A 53 13.10 15.39 26.16
CA GLN A 53 12.87 14.08 26.78
C GLN A 53 11.75 13.30 26.08
N ASP A 54 10.63 13.96 25.76
CA ASP A 54 9.51 13.29 25.08
C ASP A 54 9.86 12.89 23.64
N ALA A 55 10.65 13.72 22.94
CA ALA A 55 11.15 13.37 21.63
C ALA A 55 12.08 12.14 21.69
N LEU A 56 12.89 12.01 22.74
CA LEU A 56 13.74 10.83 22.97
C LEU A 56 12.91 9.57 23.23
N GLU A 57 11.87 9.63 24.06
CA GLU A 57 10.97 8.49 24.31
C GLU A 57 10.23 8.07 23.03
N ILE A 58 9.78 9.03 22.21
CA ILE A 58 9.19 8.76 20.91
C ILE A 58 10.19 8.08 19.97
N ASN A 59 11.45 8.54 19.94
CA ASN A 59 12.49 7.93 19.11
C ASN A 59 12.80 6.51 19.57
N LEU A 60 12.87 6.24 20.88
CA LEU A 60 13.05 4.90 21.42
C LEU A 60 11.88 3.97 21.03
N PHE A 61 10.65 4.49 21.06
CA PHE A 61 9.49 3.77 20.55
C PHE A 61 9.64 3.41 19.06
N LEU A 62 10.07 4.36 18.22
CA LEU A 62 10.30 4.11 16.78
C LEU A 62 11.37 3.04 16.55
N GLU A 63 12.45 3.05 17.33
CA GLU A 63 13.51 2.04 17.28
C GLU A 63 13.00 0.66 17.70
N HIS A 64 12.25 0.56 18.79
CA HIS A 64 11.66 -0.71 19.24
C HIS A 64 10.67 -1.30 18.23
N ARG A 65 9.97 -0.44 17.47
CA ARG A 65 9.10 -0.87 16.36
C ARG A 65 9.92 -1.40 15.18
N TYR A 66 11.02 -0.75 14.85
CA TYR A 66 11.90 -1.16 13.76
C TYR A 66 12.69 -2.44 14.09
N LYS A 67 13.13 -2.61 15.33
CA LYS A 67 13.80 -3.83 15.83
C LYS A 67 12.84 -5.00 16.14
N GLY A 68 11.53 -4.80 16.00
CA GLY A 68 10.53 -5.84 16.30
C GLY A 68 10.34 -6.15 17.79
N LEU A 69 11.02 -5.45 18.70
CA LEU A 69 10.91 -5.60 20.16
C LEU A 69 9.50 -5.29 20.69
N PHE A 70 8.74 -4.49 19.93
CA PHE A 70 7.37 -4.14 20.23
C PHE A 70 6.45 -4.29 19.02
N MET A 71 5.39 -5.09 19.17
CA MET A 71 4.41 -5.42 18.13
C MET A 71 5.06 -5.83 16.79
N PRO A 72 5.81 -6.95 16.76
CA PRO A 72 6.38 -7.45 15.53
C PRO A 72 5.26 -7.74 14.51
N PRO A 73 5.49 -7.44 13.22
CA PRO A 73 4.49 -7.67 12.19
C PRO A 73 4.19 -9.18 12.06
N LYS A 74 2.91 -9.57 12.23
CA LYS A 74 2.47 -10.97 12.08
C LYS A 74 2.73 -11.54 10.68
N ARG A 75 2.87 -10.69 9.65
CA ARG A 75 3.13 -11.04 8.24
C ARG A 75 4.02 -9.99 7.61
N GLY A 76 5.00 -10.39 6.78
CA GLY A 76 5.89 -9.49 6.04
C GLY A 76 7.08 -8.95 6.84
N GLY A 77 7.41 -9.52 8.01
CA GLY A 77 8.63 -9.18 8.77
C GLY A 77 9.94 -9.49 8.05
N LYS A 78 9.90 -10.35 7.00
CA LYS A 78 11.06 -10.73 6.20
C LYS A 78 11.75 -9.58 5.45
N LYS A 79 11.06 -8.45 5.22
CA LYS A 79 11.65 -7.28 4.51
C LYS A 79 12.56 -6.44 5.40
N ASN A 80 12.48 -6.58 6.72
CA ASN A 80 13.37 -5.86 7.64
C ASN A 80 14.33 -6.89 8.25
N PRO A 81 15.65 -6.72 8.11
CA PRO A 81 16.64 -7.65 8.67
C PRO A 81 16.50 -7.81 10.19
N LEU A 82 16.04 -6.79 10.91
CA LEU A 82 15.82 -6.84 12.37
C LEU A 82 14.42 -7.37 12.76
N GLY A 83 13.61 -7.85 11.80
CA GLY A 83 12.32 -8.48 12.06
C GLY A 83 11.17 -7.55 12.48
N GLY A 84 11.39 -6.23 12.53
CA GLY A 84 10.36 -5.24 12.85
C GLY A 84 9.65 -4.63 11.64
N VAL A 85 9.05 -3.46 11.84
CA VAL A 85 8.28 -2.77 10.79
C VAL A 85 9.20 -2.13 9.74
N SER A 86 8.67 -1.90 8.53
CA SER A 86 9.43 -1.25 7.44
C SER A 86 9.74 0.23 7.73
N LEU A 87 10.81 0.77 7.14
CA LEU A 87 11.16 2.20 7.23
C LEU A 87 10.02 3.14 6.82
N ILE A 88 9.21 2.75 5.84
CA ILE A 88 8.04 3.53 5.39
C ILE A 88 7.00 3.61 6.52
N THR A 89 6.79 2.52 7.24
CA THR A 89 5.89 2.47 8.39
C THR A 89 6.44 3.31 9.55
N VAL A 90 7.75 3.22 9.84
CA VAL A 90 8.40 4.07 10.86
C VAL A 90 8.26 5.56 10.50
N GLN A 91 8.44 5.93 9.23
CA GLN A 91 8.24 7.31 8.78
C GLN A 91 6.81 7.80 9.02
N SER A 92 5.81 6.96 8.73
CA SER A 92 4.41 7.31 8.99
C SER A 92 4.13 7.46 10.49
N LEU A 93 4.72 6.60 11.33
CA LEU A 93 4.65 6.73 12.79
C LEU A 93 5.31 8.03 13.27
N ALA A 94 6.53 8.32 12.82
CA ALA A 94 7.27 9.52 13.19
C ALA A 94 6.51 10.80 12.82
N ASN A 95 5.89 10.86 11.64
CA ASN A 95 5.07 12.00 11.22
C ASN A 95 3.86 12.19 12.16
N SER A 96 3.13 11.12 12.48
CA SER A 96 1.99 11.20 13.40
C SER A 96 2.42 11.61 14.82
N MET A 97 3.54 11.06 15.30
CA MET A 97 4.06 11.39 16.63
C MET A 97 4.59 12.82 16.69
N SER A 98 5.18 13.34 15.61
CA SER A 98 5.56 14.75 15.51
C SER A 98 4.36 15.68 15.62
N LEU A 99 3.22 15.35 14.98
CA LEU A 99 1.98 16.11 15.09
C LEU A 99 1.39 16.02 16.51
N PHE A 100 1.47 14.86 17.14
CA PHE A 100 1.06 14.70 18.53
C PHE A 100 1.93 15.54 19.47
N LEU A 101 3.25 15.52 19.29
CA LEU A 101 4.18 16.31 20.11
C LEU A 101 4.00 17.81 19.89
N GLN A 102 3.73 18.26 18.66
CA GLN A 102 3.35 19.66 18.38
C GLN A 102 2.10 20.08 19.16
N TRP A 103 1.09 19.20 19.22
CA TRP A 103 -0.11 19.47 20.01
C TRP A 103 0.18 19.50 21.51
N VAL A 104 1.00 18.57 22.00
CA VAL A 104 1.43 18.48 23.41
C VAL A 104 2.18 19.75 23.84
N GLU A 105 3.08 20.27 23.02
CA GLU A 105 3.82 21.51 23.26
C GLU A 105 2.89 22.72 23.29
N LYS A 106 2.01 22.85 22.30
CA LYS A 106 1.08 23.99 22.20
C LYS A 106 0.11 24.07 23.38
N ASN A 107 -0.30 22.94 23.93
CA ASN A 107 -1.29 22.87 25.00
C ASN A 107 -0.66 22.65 26.39
N ASN A 108 0.67 22.60 26.47
CA ASN A 108 1.45 22.31 27.68
C ASN A 108 0.90 21.13 28.51
N VAL A 109 0.69 19.98 27.84
CA VAL A 109 0.06 18.80 28.45
C VAL A 109 1.12 17.77 28.81
N ASP A 110 1.12 17.19 30.01
CA ASP A 110 1.97 16.03 30.25
C ASP A 110 1.31 14.76 29.72
N TRP A 111 2.02 14.02 28.86
CA TRP A 111 1.49 12.77 28.31
C TRP A 111 1.59 11.61 29.30
N HIS A 112 2.41 11.71 30.35
CA HIS A 112 2.48 10.73 31.44
C HIS A 112 1.26 10.79 32.35
N GLU A 113 0.45 11.84 32.27
CA GLU A 113 -0.74 12.04 33.09
C GLU A 113 -1.80 10.98 32.76
N VAL A 114 -1.77 9.89 33.53
CA VAL A 114 -2.76 8.83 33.52
C VAL A 114 -3.40 8.80 34.92
N TYR A 115 -4.54 9.48 35.09
CA TYR A 115 -5.24 9.50 36.37
C TYR A 115 -5.52 8.08 36.89
N ALA A 116 -5.10 7.80 38.12
CA ALA A 116 -5.35 6.55 38.82
C ALA A 116 -6.71 6.50 39.56
N VAL A 117 -7.43 7.62 39.68
CA VAL A 117 -8.54 7.72 40.65
C VAL A 117 -9.83 8.26 40.04
N SER A 118 -10.91 7.51 40.27
CA SER A 118 -12.33 7.70 39.93
C SER A 118 -12.76 7.39 38.49
N ASP A 119 -13.51 6.29 38.36
CA ASP A 119 -14.22 5.80 37.17
C ASP A 119 -15.38 6.74 36.73
N SER A 120 -15.24 8.07 36.91
CA SER A 120 -16.24 8.99 36.39
C SER A 120 -16.05 9.16 34.88
N ASP A 121 -17.14 8.94 34.15
CA ASP A 121 -17.18 9.04 32.68
C ASP A 121 -16.82 10.45 32.15
N LYS A 122 -16.76 11.46 33.03
CA LYS A 122 -16.35 12.83 32.70
C LYS A 122 -14.84 13.04 32.85
N ALA A 123 -14.19 12.41 33.83
CA ALA A 123 -12.74 12.52 34.04
C ALA A 123 -11.93 11.97 32.86
N LYS A 124 -12.45 10.97 32.13
CA LYS A 124 -11.77 10.41 30.95
C LYS A 124 -11.45 11.45 29.87
N TYR A 125 -12.25 12.51 29.75
CA TYR A 125 -12.08 13.53 28.71
C TYR A 125 -10.93 14.51 29.00
N TRP A 126 -10.45 14.55 30.24
CA TRP A 126 -9.29 15.36 30.63
C TRP A 126 -7.96 14.74 30.24
N LEU A 127 -7.93 13.41 30.06
CA LEU A 127 -6.71 12.69 29.67
C LEU A 127 -6.16 13.19 28.33
N PRO A 128 -4.82 13.27 28.17
CA PRO A 128 -4.17 13.80 26.98
C PRO A 128 -4.65 13.13 25.68
N VAL A 129 -4.87 11.81 25.71
CA VAL A 129 -5.30 11.03 24.54
C VAL A 129 -6.70 11.43 24.07
N TYR A 130 -7.62 11.71 24.98
CA TYR A 130 -8.99 12.12 24.63
C TYR A 130 -9.06 13.59 24.20
N ARG A 131 -8.24 14.46 24.81
CA ARG A 131 -8.08 15.85 24.36
C ARG A 131 -7.50 15.92 22.95
N TYR A 132 -6.47 15.12 22.66
CA TYR A 132 -5.92 15.02 21.31
C TYR A 132 -6.94 14.46 20.31
N ARG A 133 -7.74 13.46 20.71
CA ARG A 133 -8.85 12.97 19.89
C ARG A 133 -9.87 14.07 19.58
N LYS A 134 -10.22 14.91 20.55
CA LYS A 134 -11.12 16.07 20.33
C LYS A 134 -10.52 17.03 19.30
N HIS A 135 -9.24 17.36 19.43
CA HIS A 135 -8.52 18.20 18.47
C HIS A 135 -8.53 17.61 17.05
N LEU A 136 -8.28 16.30 16.90
CA LEU A 136 -8.37 15.63 15.60
C LEU A 136 -9.80 15.68 15.02
N ILE A 137 -10.83 15.56 15.85
CA ILE A 137 -12.22 15.69 15.40
C ILE A 137 -12.50 17.11 14.91
N GLU A 138 -12.01 18.14 15.61
CA GLU A 138 -12.14 19.54 15.18
C GLU A 138 -11.46 19.78 13.83
N GLN A 139 -10.26 19.22 13.60
CA GLN A 139 -9.58 19.28 12.30
C GLN A 139 -10.33 18.54 11.18
N VAL A 140 -10.98 17.42 11.50
CA VAL A 140 -11.84 16.70 10.54
C VAL A 140 -13.09 17.51 10.21
N ILE A 141 -13.66 18.24 11.17
CA ILE A 141 -14.81 19.13 10.95
C ILE A 141 -14.39 20.34 10.11
N ALA A 142 -13.21 20.91 10.37
CA ALA A 142 -12.60 22.01 9.61
C ALA A 142 -12.20 21.61 8.17
N LYS A 143 -12.23 20.31 7.84
CA LYS A 143 -11.81 19.72 6.55
C LYS A 143 -10.31 19.80 6.27
N ASP A 144 -9.48 20.00 7.30
CA ASP A 144 -8.03 19.97 7.16
C ASP A 144 -7.51 18.53 7.00
N ILE A 145 -8.20 17.55 7.61
CA ILE A 145 -7.76 16.16 7.66
C ILE A 145 -8.93 15.21 7.34
N ASP A 146 -8.65 14.15 6.59
CA ASP A 146 -9.62 13.05 6.36
C ASP A 146 -9.77 12.18 7.62
N ARG A 147 -10.98 11.66 7.85
CA ARG A 147 -11.29 10.82 9.02
C ARG A 147 -10.39 9.58 9.12
N ASP A 148 -10.03 8.94 8.01
CA ASP A 148 -9.19 7.75 8.02
C ASP A 148 -7.75 8.12 8.41
N THR A 149 -7.27 9.28 7.99
CA THR A 149 -5.98 9.86 8.42
C THR A 149 -5.99 10.20 9.91
N ALA A 150 -7.06 10.81 10.42
CA ALA A 150 -7.21 11.08 11.85
C ALA A 150 -7.27 9.78 12.70
N ASN A 151 -7.94 8.74 12.19
CA ASN A 151 -7.95 7.42 12.82
C ASN A 151 -6.57 6.75 12.79
N LEU A 152 -5.77 6.96 11.74
CA LEU A 152 -4.38 6.50 11.68
C LEU A 152 -3.54 7.18 12.77
N TYR A 153 -3.66 8.50 12.91
CA TYR A 153 -2.89 9.28 13.90
C TYR A 153 -3.22 8.86 15.33
N ILE A 154 -4.50 8.77 15.70
CA ILE A 154 -4.88 8.32 17.05
C ILE A 154 -4.48 6.87 17.31
N ASN A 155 -4.44 6.02 16.28
CA ASN A 155 -3.97 4.64 16.41
C ASN A 155 -2.45 4.56 16.63
N HIS A 156 -1.66 5.47 16.07
CA HIS A 156 -0.23 5.58 16.37
C HIS A 156 0.00 6.04 17.81
N VAL A 157 -0.75 7.03 18.28
CA VAL A 157 -0.73 7.45 19.69
C VAL A 157 -1.13 6.30 20.61
N ARG A 158 -2.19 5.54 20.29
CA ARG A 158 -2.58 4.33 21.04
C ARG A 158 -1.42 3.35 21.18
N GLN A 159 -0.72 3.05 20.08
CA GLN A 159 0.43 2.14 20.09
C GLN A 159 1.59 2.67 20.93
N PHE A 160 1.82 3.98 20.95
CA PHE A 160 2.83 4.62 21.81
C PHE A 160 2.51 4.44 23.30
N TYR A 161 1.26 4.65 23.73
CA TYR A 161 0.86 4.41 25.12
C TYR A 161 0.92 2.91 25.50
N GLU A 162 0.58 2.01 24.58
CA GLU A 162 0.76 0.56 24.80
C GLU A 162 2.24 0.18 24.97
N TRP A 163 3.13 0.82 24.22
CA TRP A 163 4.57 0.66 24.36
C TRP A 163 5.06 1.24 25.70
N ALA A 164 4.63 2.45 26.05
CA ALA A 164 4.99 3.11 27.30
C ALA A 164 4.63 2.26 28.53
N ARG A 165 3.44 1.62 28.51
CA ARG A 165 3.04 0.66 29.56
C ARG A 165 3.96 -0.56 29.61
N LYS A 166 4.31 -1.14 28.44
CA LYS A 166 5.20 -2.32 28.39
C LYS A 166 6.60 -1.99 28.94
N GLN A 167 7.08 -0.77 28.72
CA GLN A 167 8.36 -0.27 29.24
C GLN A 167 8.26 0.30 30.67
N ARG A 168 7.10 0.14 31.35
CA ARG A 168 6.84 0.67 32.71
C ARG A 168 7.06 2.19 32.85
N ARG A 169 6.85 2.96 31.78
CA ARG A 169 6.84 4.44 31.82
C ARG A 169 5.53 4.99 32.38
N ILE A 170 4.46 4.21 32.24
CA ILE A 170 3.12 4.50 32.77
C ILE A 170 2.55 3.23 33.41
N ASP A 171 1.78 3.38 34.47
CA ASP A 171 1.21 2.24 35.22
C ASP A 171 0.02 1.61 34.50
N LYS A 172 -0.82 2.45 33.88
CA LYS A 172 -2.06 2.04 33.21
C LYS A 172 -2.19 2.71 31.85
N VAL A 173 -2.93 2.07 30.94
CA VAL A 173 -3.32 2.72 29.68
C VAL A 173 -4.54 3.63 29.91
N PRO A 174 -4.58 4.82 29.30
CA PRO A 174 -5.67 5.79 29.52
C PRO A 174 -6.98 5.41 28.81
N PHE A 175 -7.04 4.33 28.04
CA PHE A 175 -8.22 3.94 27.25
C PHE A 175 -8.70 2.52 27.56
N LYS A 176 -10.01 2.31 27.42
CA LYS A 176 -10.67 1.00 27.60
C LYS A 176 -10.78 0.26 26.26
N TYR A 177 -10.54 -1.05 26.29
CA TYR A 177 -10.82 -1.95 25.17
C TYR A 177 -12.29 -2.39 25.23
N LYS A 178 -12.97 -2.32 24.10
CA LYS A 178 -14.31 -2.88 23.88
C LYS A 178 -14.24 -3.96 22.83
N THR A 179 -14.57 -5.18 23.23
CA THR A 179 -14.76 -6.29 22.31
C THR A 179 -16.06 -6.08 21.56
N LYS A 180 -15.97 -5.91 20.24
CA LYS A 180 -17.14 -5.96 19.36
C LYS A 180 -17.10 -7.27 18.60
N VAL A 181 -18.11 -8.10 18.82
CA VAL A 181 -18.35 -9.28 17.97
C VAL A 181 -18.94 -8.76 16.67
N ILE A 182 -18.17 -8.84 15.59
CA ILE A 182 -18.72 -8.57 14.26
C ILE A 182 -19.23 -9.91 13.73
N LYS A 183 -20.55 -10.03 13.62
CA LYS A 183 -21.18 -11.15 12.92
C LYS A 183 -20.69 -11.13 11.47
N LYS A 184 -20.10 -12.23 11.00
CA LYS A 184 -19.73 -12.40 9.59
C LYS A 184 -21.04 -12.42 8.81
N LYS A 185 -21.39 -11.34 8.10
CA LYS A 185 -22.40 -11.48 7.04
C LYS A 185 -21.84 -12.51 6.07
N ARG A 186 -22.59 -13.58 5.77
CA ARG A 186 -22.22 -14.57 4.75
C ARG A 186 -21.71 -13.81 3.51
N LYS A 187 -20.51 -14.16 3.06
CA LYS A 187 -19.86 -13.56 1.87
C LYS A 187 -19.95 -14.51 0.67
N ASP A 188 -20.84 -15.49 0.75
CA ASP A 188 -20.97 -16.52 -0.26
C ASP A 188 -22.32 -16.32 -0.93
N GLY A 189 -22.26 -15.79 -2.16
CA GLY A 189 -23.40 -15.84 -3.06
C GLY A 189 -23.63 -17.30 -3.43
N SER A 190 -24.84 -17.80 -3.17
CA SER A 190 -25.55 -18.90 -3.84
C SER A 190 -24.86 -20.22 -4.23
N LEU A 191 -23.59 -20.48 -3.91
CA LEU A 191 -22.92 -21.74 -4.26
C LEU A 191 -22.95 -22.77 -3.12
N ASP A 192 -23.09 -22.30 -1.88
CA ASP A 192 -22.97 -23.16 -0.69
C ASP A 192 -24.33 -23.68 -0.17
N LEU A 193 -25.40 -23.56 -0.97
CA LEU A 193 -26.70 -24.17 -0.66
C LEU A 193 -26.73 -25.67 -0.99
N LEU A 194 -25.68 -26.21 -1.60
CA LEU A 194 -25.61 -27.61 -2.04
C LEU A 194 -24.73 -28.50 -1.14
N PHE A 195 -23.94 -27.95 -0.20
CA PHE A 195 -22.88 -28.73 0.48
C PHE A 195 -22.75 -28.57 2.01
N THR A 196 -23.66 -27.92 2.73
CA THR A 196 -23.55 -27.88 4.20
C THR A 196 -24.85 -28.21 4.92
N ASP A 197 -25.00 -29.51 5.18
CA ASP A 197 -25.86 -30.04 6.22
C ASP A 197 -25.15 -29.93 7.60
N TYR A 198 -25.94 -29.63 8.63
CA TYR A 198 -25.67 -29.59 10.08
C TYR A 198 -24.32 -29.04 10.63
N GLY A 199 -24.42 -27.90 11.35
CA GLY A 199 -23.81 -27.83 12.69
C GLY A 199 -22.55 -26.99 12.91
N SER A 200 -22.18 -26.04 12.05
CA SER A 200 -21.11 -25.07 12.41
C SER A 200 -21.70 -23.75 12.91
N GLU A 201 -21.71 -23.57 14.23
CA GLU A 201 -22.04 -22.28 14.84
C GLU A 201 -21.18 -21.16 14.25
N GLU A 202 -21.85 -20.11 13.77
CA GLU A 202 -21.25 -18.92 13.16
C GLU A 202 -20.34 -18.19 14.16
N LYS A 203 -19.08 -18.63 14.29
CA LYS A 203 -18.08 -17.95 15.12
C LYS A 203 -17.74 -16.59 14.50
N GLY A 204 -18.46 -15.55 14.92
CA GLY A 204 -18.12 -14.16 14.63
C GLY A 204 -16.71 -13.83 15.12
N PHE A 205 -15.96 -13.04 14.34
CA PHE A 205 -14.63 -12.59 14.79
C PHE A 205 -14.79 -11.54 15.89
N THR A 206 -14.19 -11.79 17.04
CA THR A 206 -14.06 -10.81 18.13
C THR A 206 -12.99 -9.79 17.73
N ILE A 207 -13.41 -8.56 17.43
CA ILE A 207 -12.47 -7.45 17.23
C ILE A 207 -12.42 -6.63 18.52
N THR A 208 -11.26 -6.61 19.16
CA THR A 208 -10.97 -5.69 20.26
C THR A 208 -10.78 -4.29 19.67
N THR A 209 -11.77 -3.43 19.83
CA THR A 209 -11.74 -2.03 19.42
C THR A 209 -11.48 -1.14 20.63
N THR A 210 -10.84 0.02 20.44
CA THR A 210 -10.69 1.01 21.52
C THR A 210 -11.71 2.12 21.41
N ASP A 211 -12.08 2.70 22.56
CA ASP A 211 -12.99 3.87 22.64
C ASP A 211 -12.48 5.15 21.98
N LEU A 212 -11.25 5.12 21.48
CA LEU A 212 -10.59 6.23 20.79
C LEU A 212 -11.04 6.41 19.33
N LEU A 213 -11.70 5.43 18.72
CA LEU A 213 -12.03 5.48 17.30
C LEU A 213 -12.97 6.66 16.99
N ILE A 214 -12.68 7.41 15.94
CA ILE A 214 -13.48 8.59 15.55
C ILE A 214 -14.79 8.10 14.90
N PRO A 215 -15.98 8.49 15.41
CA PRO A 215 -17.26 7.98 14.93
C PRO A 215 -17.51 8.18 13.43
N LYS A 216 -18.28 7.27 12.80
CA LYS A 216 -18.62 7.33 11.36
C LYS A 216 -19.42 8.56 10.95
N LYS A 217 -20.08 9.25 11.88
CA LYS A 217 -20.84 10.48 11.62
C LYS A 217 -19.99 11.64 11.07
N TYR A 218 -18.69 11.66 11.37
CA TYR A 218 -17.74 12.64 10.84
C TYR A 218 -17.12 12.22 9.50
N LYS A 219 -17.64 11.16 8.86
CA LYS A 219 -17.19 10.79 7.54
C LYS A 219 -17.64 11.88 6.57
N GLN A 220 -16.69 12.69 6.13
CA GLN A 220 -16.91 13.68 5.09
C GLN A 220 -17.53 12.97 3.87
N LYS A 221 -18.62 13.52 3.32
CA LYS A 221 -19.07 13.15 1.98
C LYS A 221 -17.95 13.57 1.05
N LYS A 222 -17.17 12.62 0.53
CA LYS A 222 -16.13 12.92 -0.45
C LYS A 222 -16.81 13.61 -1.64
N SER A 223 -16.43 14.86 -1.91
CA SER A 223 -16.80 15.57 -3.11
C SER A 223 -16.10 14.89 -4.29
N GLY A 224 -16.84 14.09 -5.04
CA GLY A 224 -16.28 13.17 -6.03
C GLY A 224 -16.20 11.76 -5.46
N ASP A 225 -16.94 10.88 -6.12
CA ASP A 225 -17.01 9.44 -5.98
C ASP A 225 -15.85 8.81 -5.18
N ALA A 226 -16.13 8.42 -3.94
CA ALA A 226 -15.27 7.48 -3.21
C ALA A 226 -15.36 6.06 -3.81
N GLY A 227 -16.15 5.91 -4.89
CA GLY A 227 -16.09 4.82 -5.84
C GLY A 227 -14.78 4.84 -6.61
N LEU A 228 -14.50 3.70 -7.21
CA LEU A 228 -13.38 3.51 -8.11
C LEU A 228 -13.46 4.59 -9.19
N SER A 229 -12.34 5.25 -9.48
CA SER A 229 -12.29 6.25 -10.53
C SER A 229 -11.41 5.79 -11.69
N PRO A 230 -11.86 4.80 -12.48
CA PRO A 230 -11.11 4.38 -13.65
C PRO A 230 -10.94 5.54 -14.64
N TYR A 231 -9.93 5.43 -15.49
CA TYR A 231 -9.72 6.34 -16.60
C TYR A 231 -10.82 6.16 -17.64
N SER A 232 -11.34 7.27 -18.16
CA SER A 232 -12.15 7.25 -19.37
C SER A 232 -11.28 6.98 -20.60
N GLN A 233 -11.91 6.62 -21.73
CA GLN A 233 -11.18 6.44 -22.98
C GLN A 233 -10.47 7.72 -23.43
N ASP A 234 -11.11 8.88 -23.23
CA ASP A 234 -10.51 10.17 -23.58
C ASP A 234 -9.35 10.52 -22.66
N ASP A 235 -9.45 10.23 -21.36
CA ASP A 235 -8.34 10.39 -20.42
C ASP A 235 -7.15 9.49 -20.81
N LEU A 236 -7.40 8.25 -21.26
CA LEU A 236 -6.35 7.37 -21.76
C LEU A 236 -5.75 7.89 -23.07
N LYS A 237 -6.55 8.34 -24.04
CA LYS A 237 -6.06 8.95 -25.28
C LYS A 237 -5.18 10.15 -24.98
N LEU A 238 -5.59 11.02 -24.06
CA LEU A 238 -4.80 12.15 -23.58
C LEU A 238 -3.50 11.71 -22.90
N LEU A 239 -3.54 10.64 -22.11
CA LEU A 239 -2.37 10.09 -21.46
C LEU A 239 -1.35 9.57 -22.49
N TYR A 240 -1.78 8.76 -23.46
CA TYR A 240 -0.92 8.19 -24.51
C TYR A 240 -0.44 9.22 -25.54
N ALA A 241 -1.13 10.34 -25.71
CA ALA A 241 -0.71 11.44 -26.58
C ALA A 241 0.43 12.30 -25.99
N SER A 242 0.79 12.13 -24.72
CA SER A 242 1.83 12.92 -24.05
C SER A 242 3.25 12.55 -24.48
N LYS A 243 4.16 13.54 -24.48
CA LYS A 243 5.59 13.33 -24.80
C LYS A 243 6.28 12.39 -23.83
N GLU A 244 5.83 12.35 -22.56
CA GLU A 244 6.40 11.41 -21.58
C GLU A 244 6.10 9.95 -21.94
N LEU A 245 4.94 9.64 -22.51
CA LEU A 245 4.58 8.28 -22.94
C LEU A 245 5.12 7.93 -24.34
N THR A 246 5.72 8.87 -25.07
CA THR A 246 6.52 8.57 -26.26
C THR A 246 7.77 7.76 -25.91
N LYS A 247 8.30 7.90 -24.69
CA LYS A 247 9.45 7.12 -24.22
C LYS A 247 9.05 5.68 -23.96
N HIS A 248 9.70 4.72 -24.65
CA HIS A 248 9.42 3.28 -24.54
C HIS A 248 9.28 2.79 -23.09
N GLY A 249 10.27 3.07 -22.24
CA GLY A 249 10.23 2.63 -20.84
C GLY A 249 9.12 3.26 -20.00
N ALA A 250 8.66 4.48 -20.31
CA ALA A 250 7.52 5.10 -19.61
C ALA A 250 6.18 4.52 -20.06
N LYS A 251 6.04 4.31 -21.37
CA LYS A 251 4.87 3.66 -21.97
C LYS A 251 4.65 2.27 -21.40
N LEU A 252 5.67 1.42 -21.39
CA LEU A 252 5.58 0.05 -20.88
C LEU A 252 5.18 -0.04 -19.41
N ARG A 253 5.63 0.90 -18.58
CA ARG A 253 5.22 0.97 -17.16
C ARG A 253 3.72 1.26 -17.02
N VAL A 254 3.16 2.09 -17.90
CA VAL A 254 1.72 2.37 -17.94
C VAL A 254 0.96 1.20 -18.54
N ASP A 255 1.47 0.59 -19.62
CA ASP A 255 0.85 -0.57 -20.27
C ASP A 255 0.73 -1.76 -19.32
N LEU A 256 1.76 -2.06 -18.53
CA LEU A 256 1.71 -3.09 -17.48
C LEU A 256 0.63 -2.79 -16.42
N ALA A 257 0.40 -1.53 -16.08
CA ALA A 257 -0.64 -1.14 -15.13
C ALA A 257 -2.06 -1.22 -15.74
N VAL A 258 -2.22 -0.86 -17.01
CA VAL A 258 -3.52 -0.82 -17.72
C VAL A 258 -3.94 -2.19 -18.24
N GLN A 259 -3.00 -3.01 -18.72
CA GLN A 259 -3.29 -4.31 -19.34
C GLN A 259 -3.18 -5.49 -18.37
N CYS A 260 -2.35 -5.40 -17.32
CA CYS A 260 -2.18 -6.48 -16.34
C CYS A 260 -2.64 -6.08 -14.93
N GLY A 261 -3.08 -4.83 -14.74
CA GLY A 261 -3.52 -4.34 -13.44
C GLY A 261 -2.40 -4.26 -12.40
N LEU A 262 -1.14 -4.17 -12.79
CA LEU A 262 0.00 -4.17 -11.85
C LEU A 262 0.00 -2.93 -10.94
N ARG A 263 0.35 -3.12 -9.66
CA ARG A 263 0.58 -2.00 -8.73
C ARG A 263 1.90 -1.33 -9.06
N ALA A 264 2.03 -0.03 -8.75
CA ALA A 264 3.28 0.70 -8.97
C ALA A 264 4.51 0.05 -8.29
N GLU A 265 4.33 -0.63 -7.15
CA GLU A 265 5.42 -1.35 -6.49
C GLU A 265 5.79 -2.63 -7.26
N GLU A 266 4.81 -3.37 -7.77
CA GLU A 266 5.01 -4.59 -8.56
C GLU A 266 5.65 -4.27 -9.92
N VAL A 267 5.31 -3.13 -10.54
CA VAL A 267 5.99 -2.65 -11.75
C VAL A 267 7.46 -2.29 -11.46
N ALA A 268 7.78 -1.78 -10.26
CA ALA A 268 9.16 -1.45 -9.88
C ALA A 268 10.03 -2.69 -9.66
N THR A 269 9.43 -3.77 -9.18
CA THR A 269 10.13 -5.03 -8.87
C THR A 269 9.90 -6.10 -9.94
N PHE A 270 9.40 -5.73 -11.11
CA PHE A 270 9.16 -6.67 -12.21
C PHE A 270 10.51 -7.12 -12.78
N THR A 271 10.85 -8.40 -12.61
CA THR A 271 12.16 -8.95 -13.02
C THR A 271 12.28 -9.07 -14.53
N ALA A 272 13.48 -8.84 -15.07
CA ALA A 272 13.76 -8.97 -16.51
C ALA A 272 13.68 -10.43 -17.00
N SER A 273 13.90 -11.40 -16.12
CA SER A 273 13.80 -12.85 -16.42
C SER A 273 12.40 -13.30 -16.82
N TYR A 274 11.36 -12.59 -16.39
CA TYR A 274 9.97 -12.86 -16.78
C TYR A 274 9.66 -12.50 -18.24
N VAL A 275 10.53 -11.72 -18.89
CA VAL A 275 10.33 -11.30 -20.28
C VAL A 275 11.00 -12.32 -21.18
N VAL A 276 10.19 -13.04 -21.94
CA VAL A 276 10.61 -14.08 -22.90
C VAL A 276 10.49 -13.57 -24.33
N ASP A 277 11.23 -14.19 -25.25
CA ASP A 277 11.13 -13.89 -26.68
C ASP A 277 9.84 -14.49 -27.26
N PRO A 278 8.89 -13.67 -27.73
CA PRO A 278 7.65 -14.19 -28.28
C PRO A 278 7.82 -14.95 -29.60
N ASP A 279 8.93 -14.77 -30.31
CA ASP A 279 9.19 -15.45 -31.59
C ASP A 279 9.60 -16.91 -31.38
N LEU A 280 10.11 -17.26 -30.19
CA LEU A 280 10.51 -18.63 -29.84
C LEU A 280 9.31 -19.50 -29.41
N GLU A 281 8.40 -18.96 -28.58
CA GLU A 281 7.28 -19.75 -28.04
C GLU A 281 5.97 -19.53 -28.81
N ASN A 282 5.84 -18.44 -29.57
CA ASN A 282 4.66 -18.04 -30.35
C ASN A 282 3.31 -18.25 -29.64
N LYS A 283 3.27 -18.07 -28.32
CA LYS A 283 2.03 -18.14 -27.54
C LYS A 283 1.23 -16.85 -27.71
N ALA A 284 -0.10 -16.97 -27.77
CA ALA A 284 -0.98 -15.82 -27.74
C ALA A 284 -0.90 -15.07 -26.40
N ILE A 285 -0.73 -15.81 -25.30
CA ILE A 285 -0.71 -15.29 -23.93
C ILE A 285 0.43 -15.91 -23.13
N TYR A 286 1.08 -15.06 -22.34
CA TYR A 286 2.13 -15.44 -21.41
C TYR A 286 1.62 -15.30 -19.97
N TYR A 287 1.79 -16.35 -19.19
CA TYR A 287 1.44 -16.37 -17.77
C TYR A 287 2.68 -16.08 -16.95
N VAL A 288 2.68 -14.97 -16.21
CA VAL A 288 3.82 -14.56 -15.38
C VAL A 288 3.40 -14.60 -13.91
N THR A 289 4.12 -15.38 -13.10
CA THR A 289 3.90 -15.40 -11.65
C THR A 289 4.67 -14.25 -11.00
N ILE A 290 3.95 -13.34 -10.35
CA ILE A 290 4.54 -12.21 -9.64
C ILE A 290 4.34 -12.34 -8.14
N ILE A 291 5.34 -11.90 -7.38
CA ILE A 291 5.29 -11.85 -5.93
C ILE A 291 4.71 -10.50 -5.50
N GLY A 292 3.49 -10.54 -4.96
CA GLY A 292 2.75 -9.38 -4.48
C GLY A 292 3.04 -9.05 -3.01
N LYS A 293 2.16 -8.21 -2.43
CA LYS A 293 2.26 -7.82 -1.02
C LYS A 293 2.14 -9.06 -0.09
N TYR A 294 3.07 -9.17 0.87
CA TYR A 294 3.17 -10.28 1.83
C TYR A 294 3.58 -11.61 1.22
N ASP A 295 4.44 -11.59 0.19
CA ASP A 295 4.95 -12.77 -0.50
C ASP A 295 3.84 -13.66 -1.07
N LYS A 296 2.72 -13.01 -1.44
CA LYS A 296 1.61 -13.70 -2.10
C LYS A 296 1.85 -13.72 -3.59
N GLU A 297 2.03 -14.91 -4.13
CA GLU A 297 2.11 -15.13 -5.56
C GLU A 297 0.74 -14.93 -6.20
N ARG A 298 0.76 -14.32 -7.38
CA ARG A 298 -0.39 -14.29 -8.29
C ARG A 298 0.10 -14.35 -9.72
N THR A 299 -0.64 -15.08 -10.55
CA THR A 299 -0.34 -15.17 -11.98
C THR A 299 -1.05 -14.02 -12.70
N ILE A 300 -0.33 -13.32 -13.55
CA ILE A 300 -0.88 -12.31 -14.46
C ILE A 300 -0.83 -12.84 -15.89
N MET A 301 -1.74 -12.34 -16.72
CA MET A 301 -1.78 -12.64 -18.15
C MET A 301 -1.17 -11.45 -18.90
N VAL A 302 -0.21 -11.73 -19.78
CA VAL A 302 0.47 -10.75 -20.63
C VAL A 302 0.19 -11.13 -22.08
N SER A 303 -0.36 -10.19 -22.86
CA SER A 303 -0.63 -10.37 -24.29
C SER A 303 0.68 -10.50 -25.08
N LYS A 304 0.63 -11.16 -26.24
CA LYS A 304 1.80 -11.30 -27.12
C LYS A 304 2.38 -9.94 -27.48
N GLY A 305 1.54 -8.98 -27.87
CA GLY A 305 1.97 -7.63 -28.26
C GLY A 305 2.67 -6.86 -27.13
N LEU A 306 2.21 -7.01 -25.88
CA LEU A 306 2.89 -6.42 -24.73
C LEU A 306 4.21 -7.14 -24.45
N MET A 307 4.24 -8.47 -24.52
CA MET A 307 5.48 -9.24 -24.32
C MET A 307 6.54 -8.87 -25.37
N THR A 308 6.17 -8.72 -26.64
CA THR A 308 7.09 -8.27 -27.70
C THR A 308 7.67 -6.88 -27.37
N SER A 309 6.82 -5.96 -26.91
CA SER A 309 7.26 -4.61 -26.56
C SER A 309 8.19 -4.61 -25.32
N LEU A 310 7.93 -5.49 -24.35
CA LEU A 310 8.81 -5.69 -23.18
C LEU A 310 10.16 -6.29 -23.59
N TRP A 311 10.15 -7.29 -24.49
CA TRP A 311 11.36 -7.93 -25.01
C TRP A 311 12.24 -6.95 -25.78
N GLN A 312 11.63 -6.14 -26.67
CA GLN A 312 12.34 -5.07 -27.38
C GLN A 312 12.97 -4.04 -26.43
N TYR A 313 12.27 -3.70 -25.34
CA TYR A 313 12.83 -2.80 -24.33
C TYR A 313 13.98 -3.42 -23.55
N ARG A 314 13.85 -4.69 -23.14
CA ARG A 314 14.92 -5.46 -22.47
C ARG A 314 16.19 -5.48 -23.32
N ASN A 315 16.05 -5.66 -24.64
CA ASN A 315 17.17 -5.69 -25.58
C ASN A 315 17.59 -4.29 -26.10
N GLY A 316 16.92 -3.24 -25.66
CA GLY A 316 17.20 -1.87 -26.08
C GLY A 316 18.46 -1.28 -25.44
N LYS A 317 19.13 -0.35 -26.15
CA LYS A 317 20.35 0.33 -25.70
C LYS A 317 20.20 0.98 -24.31
N GLU A 318 19.03 1.56 -24.00
CA GLU A 318 18.77 2.21 -22.71
C GLU A 318 18.81 1.20 -21.54
N HIS A 319 18.17 0.04 -21.70
CA HIS A 319 18.12 -0.97 -20.66
C HIS A 319 19.49 -1.63 -20.50
N GLN A 320 20.12 -2.03 -21.60
CA GLN A 320 21.44 -2.67 -21.59
C GLN A 320 22.51 -1.79 -20.92
N GLY A 321 22.52 -0.49 -21.19
CA GLY A 321 23.45 0.44 -20.52
C GLY A 321 23.20 0.60 -19.02
N ARG A 322 21.97 0.37 -18.54
CA ARG A 322 21.65 0.36 -17.10
C ARG A 322 21.92 -1.00 -16.46
N LEU A 323 21.67 -2.07 -17.20
CA LEU A 323 21.93 -3.44 -16.78
C LEU A 323 23.42 -3.67 -16.57
N ALA A 324 24.28 -3.12 -17.43
CA ALA A 324 25.73 -3.16 -17.23
C ALA A 324 26.16 -2.56 -15.87
N LYS A 325 25.51 -1.48 -15.43
CA LYS A 325 25.79 -0.88 -14.10
C LYS A 325 25.30 -1.78 -12.97
N TRP A 326 24.14 -2.41 -13.12
CA TRP A 326 23.64 -3.39 -12.16
C TRP A 326 24.61 -4.57 -12.02
N GLN A 327 25.09 -5.10 -13.14
CA GLN A 327 26.03 -6.21 -13.19
C GLN A 327 27.36 -5.87 -12.51
N LEU A 328 27.87 -4.64 -12.68
CA LEU A 328 29.07 -4.18 -11.98
C LEU A 328 28.91 -4.17 -10.45
N GLU A 329 27.70 -3.92 -9.94
CA GLU A 329 27.44 -3.82 -8.50
C GLU A 329 27.06 -5.17 -7.88
N HIS A 330 26.31 -6.02 -8.59
CA HIS A 330 25.71 -7.26 -8.05
C HIS A 330 26.30 -8.56 -8.65
N GLY A 331 27.15 -8.49 -9.68
CA GLY A 331 27.77 -9.63 -10.34
C GLY A 331 26.85 -10.44 -11.27
N ASN A 332 25.57 -10.60 -10.94
CA ASN A 332 24.58 -11.32 -11.73
C ASN A 332 23.43 -10.41 -12.24
N CYS A 333 22.86 -10.78 -13.38
CA CYS A 333 21.74 -10.13 -14.06
C CYS A 333 20.38 -10.85 -13.87
N ASP A 334 20.34 -12.08 -13.34
CA ASP A 334 19.10 -12.88 -13.27
C ASP A 334 17.99 -12.21 -12.43
N ASP A 335 18.38 -11.60 -11.31
CA ASP A 335 17.46 -10.89 -10.41
C ASP A 335 17.27 -9.41 -10.79
N ALA A 336 17.83 -8.98 -11.91
CA ALA A 336 17.76 -7.58 -12.32
C ALA A 336 16.31 -7.17 -12.64
N PRO A 337 15.83 -6.05 -12.06
CA PRO A 337 14.55 -5.47 -12.46
C PRO A 337 14.55 -5.04 -13.92
N LEU A 338 13.43 -5.22 -14.61
CA LEU A 338 13.24 -4.75 -15.97
C LEU A 338 13.37 -3.21 -16.07
N PHE A 339 12.85 -2.48 -15.08
CA PHE A 339 12.90 -1.02 -15.05
C PHE A 339 13.95 -0.51 -14.05
N LEU A 340 15.16 -0.30 -14.56
CA LEU A 340 16.28 0.25 -13.81
C LEU A 340 16.29 1.79 -13.82
N ASN A 341 16.76 2.37 -12.73
CA ASN A 341 17.01 3.81 -12.63
C ASN A 341 18.33 4.20 -13.35
N ARG A 342 18.67 5.50 -13.41
CA ARG A 342 19.86 5.99 -14.12
C ARG A 342 21.19 5.47 -13.55
N SER A 343 21.20 5.12 -12.28
CA SER A 343 22.33 4.53 -11.57
C SER A 343 22.41 3.01 -11.72
N GLY A 344 21.47 2.38 -12.44
CA GLY A 344 21.42 0.92 -12.57
C GLY A 344 20.72 0.21 -11.40
N ASN A 345 20.08 0.94 -10.49
CA ASN A 345 19.44 0.38 -9.29
C ASN A 345 17.90 0.32 -9.43
N PHE A 346 17.22 -0.30 -8.46
CA PHE A 346 15.75 -0.36 -8.42
C PHE A 346 15.11 1.03 -8.62
N MET A 347 14.02 1.05 -9.38
CA MET A 347 13.16 2.24 -9.44
C MET A 347 12.26 2.33 -8.21
N SER A 348 12.17 3.51 -7.61
CA SER A 348 11.22 3.74 -6.52
C SER A 348 9.77 3.75 -7.03
N ARG A 349 8.84 3.27 -6.20
CA ARG A 349 7.38 3.39 -6.43
C ARG A 349 6.96 4.81 -6.80
N LYS A 350 7.57 5.81 -6.14
CA LYS A 350 7.30 7.23 -6.41
C LYS A 350 7.72 7.62 -7.83
N SER A 351 8.85 7.11 -8.34
CA SER A 351 9.30 7.35 -9.71
C SER A 351 8.32 6.82 -10.76
N ILE A 352 7.70 5.67 -10.50
CA ILE A 352 6.67 5.09 -11.38
C ILE A 352 5.41 5.96 -11.36
N GLY A 353 4.92 6.32 -10.17
CA GLY A 353 3.76 7.20 -10.03
C GLY A 353 3.97 8.60 -10.62
N ASN A 354 5.20 9.11 -10.56
CA ASN A 354 5.57 10.43 -11.10
C ASN A 354 5.36 10.56 -12.61
N VAL A 355 5.23 9.46 -13.37
CA VAL A 355 4.92 9.52 -14.81
C VAL A 355 3.64 10.32 -15.03
N ILE A 356 2.57 10.02 -14.29
CA ILE A 356 1.29 10.73 -14.40
C ILE A 356 1.43 12.19 -13.96
N SER A 357 2.21 12.46 -12.92
CA SER A 357 2.46 13.85 -12.48
C SER A 357 3.21 14.69 -13.51
N LYS A 358 4.13 14.08 -14.27
CA LYS A 358 4.84 14.77 -15.37
C LYS A 358 3.89 15.07 -16.53
N VAL A 359 3.07 14.09 -16.92
CA VAL A 359 2.02 14.29 -17.94
C VAL A 359 1.07 15.40 -17.53
N ARG A 360 0.66 15.46 -16.25
CA ARG A 360 -0.18 16.55 -15.74
C ARG A 360 0.46 17.94 -15.88
N LYS A 361 1.77 18.04 -15.65
CA LYS A 361 2.53 19.30 -15.85
C LYS A 361 2.63 19.67 -17.33
N GLU A 362 2.78 18.68 -18.21
CA GLU A 362 2.82 18.89 -19.66
C GLU A 362 1.47 19.36 -20.21
N LEU A 363 0.36 18.85 -19.68
CA LEU A 363 -0.99 19.18 -20.11
C LEU A 363 -1.52 20.50 -19.53
N ALA A 364 -0.98 20.97 -18.40
CA ALA A 364 -1.44 22.18 -17.72
C ALA A 364 -1.44 23.44 -18.61
N PRO A 365 -0.42 23.74 -19.44
CA PRO A 365 -0.44 24.86 -20.37
C PRO A 365 -1.55 24.79 -21.42
N PHE A 366 -2.02 23.59 -21.76
CA PHE A 366 -3.08 23.37 -22.75
C PHE A 366 -4.49 23.39 -22.13
N GLY A 367 -4.62 23.74 -20.84
CA GLY A 367 -5.91 23.75 -20.13
C GLY A 367 -6.52 22.37 -19.88
N LYS A 368 -5.81 21.28 -20.22
CA LYS A 368 -6.29 19.90 -20.01
C LYS A 368 -5.80 19.40 -18.65
N THR A 369 -6.71 18.94 -17.80
CA THR A 369 -6.37 18.46 -16.45
C THR A 369 -6.68 16.98 -16.30
N LEU A 370 -5.62 16.17 -16.20
CA LEU A 370 -5.75 14.75 -15.83
C LEU A 370 -5.90 14.62 -14.31
N LYS A 371 -7.13 14.35 -13.85
CA LYS A 371 -7.45 14.24 -12.41
C LYS A 371 -7.01 12.91 -11.78
N ARG A 372 -6.84 11.87 -12.60
CA ARG A 372 -6.53 10.50 -12.17
C ARG A 372 -5.06 10.30 -11.85
N ASP A 373 -4.77 9.31 -11.01
CA ASP A 373 -3.43 8.91 -10.58
C ASP A 373 -3.04 7.52 -11.11
N PHE A 374 -1.76 7.16 -10.99
CA PHE A 374 -1.27 5.86 -11.47
C PHE A 374 -2.01 4.66 -10.85
N HIS A 375 -2.50 4.80 -9.61
CA HIS A 375 -3.27 3.73 -8.97
C HIS A 375 -4.62 3.47 -9.67
N ASP A 376 -5.19 4.49 -10.32
CA ASP A 376 -6.47 4.39 -11.01
C ASP A 376 -6.36 3.56 -12.30
N LEU A 377 -5.17 3.45 -12.91
CA LEU A 377 -4.94 2.58 -14.08
C LEU A 377 -5.26 1.11 -13.78
N ARG A 378 -4.92 0.67 -12.56
CA ARG A 378 -5.28 -0.67 -12.09
C ARG A 378 -6.79 -0.82 -11.91
N SER A 379 -7.47 0.25 -11.50
CA SER A 379 -8.94 0.24 -11.43
C SER A 379 -9.55 0.18 -12.82
N THR A 380 -8.98 0.90 -13.80
CA THR A 380 -9.34 0.83 -15.22
C THR A 380 -9.24 -0.59 -15.76
N PHE A 381 -8.12 -1.29 -15.52
CA PHE A 381 -7.97 -2.71 -15.88
C PHE A 381 -9.13 -3.55 -15.33
N ALA A 382 -9.37 -3.45 -14.02
CA ALA A 382 -10.35 -4.29 -13.35
C ALA A 382 -11.80 -4.01 -13.78
N THR A 383 -12.17 -2.74 -13.99
CA THR A 383 -13.52 -2.40 -14.48
C THR A 383 -13.73 -2.82 -15.92
N ASN A 384 -12.71 -2.67 -16.77
CA ASN A 384 -12.81 -3.04 -18.18
C ASN A 384 -12.86 -4.55 -18.36
N LEU A 385 -12.02 -5.30 -17.64
CA LEU A 385 -12.08 -6.75 -17.62
C LEU A 385 -13.42 -7.25 -17.08
N ALA A 386 -13.94 -6.66 -15.99
CA ALA A 386 -15.24 -7.05 -15.47
C ALA A 386 -16.36 -6.82 -16.50
N GLY A 387 -16.39 -5.65 -17.16
CA GLY A 387 -17.38 -5.36 -18.17
C GLY A 387 -17.25 -6.25 -19.41
N PHE A 388 -16.02 -6.58 -19.82
CA PHE A 388 -15.75 -7.52 -20.91
C PHE A 388 -16.33 -8.91 -20.64
N LEU A 389 -16.03 -9.49 -19.48
CA LEU A 389 -16.48 -10.83 -19.13
C LEU A 389 -18.01 -10.89 -18.98
N ILE A 390 -18.62 -9.82 -18.46
CA ILE A 390 -20.07 -9.68 -18.40
C ILE A 390 -20.67 -9.61 -19.82
N HIS A 391 -20.05 -8.85 -20.74
CA HIS A 391 -20.51 -8.73 -22.12
C HIS A 391 -20.38 -10.05 -22.90
N LYS A 392 -19.36 -10.87 -22.61
CA LYS A 392 -19.21 -12.23 -23.15
C LYS A 392 -20.14 -13.26 -22.49
N ASN A 393 -21.08 -12.81 -21.65
CA ASN A 393 -22.09 -13.63 -20.98
C ASN A 393 -21.51 -14.75 -20.09
N LEU A 394 -20.33 -14.52 -19.50
CA LEU A 394 -19.72 -15.49 -18.59
C LEU A 394 -20.41 -15.47 -17.21
N PRO A 395 -20.47 -16.61 -16.51
CA PRO A 395 -21.08 -16.69 -15.19
C PRO A 395 -20.45 -15.70 -14.20
N ILE A 396 -21.30 -14.99 -13.44
CA ILE A 396 -20.83 -13.94 -12.52
C ILE A 396 -19.85 -14.49 -11.45
N GLY A 397 -20.04 -15.73 -11.03
CA GLY A 397 -19.13 -16.41 -10.09
C GLY A 397 -17.72 -16.59 -10.68
N PHE A 398 -17.65 -16.97 -11.96
CA PHE A 398 -16.38 -17.07 -12.69
C PHE A 398 -15.70 -15.69 -12.84
N VAL A 399 -16.47 -14.66 -13.23
CA VAL A 399 -15.95 -13.28 -13.33
C VAL A 399 -15.37 -12.82 -11.99
N GLN A 400 -16.06 -13.10 -10.89
CA GLN A 400 -15.60 -12.77 -9.54
C GLN A 400 -14.30 -13.49 -9.19
N TYR A 401 -14.24 -14.80 -9.41
CA TYR A 401 -13.08 -15.62 -9.12
C TYR A 401 -11.85 -15.17 -9.92
N LYS A 402 -11.97 -15.05 -11.25
CA LYS A 402 -10.86 -14.63 -12.10
C LYS A 402 -10.38 -13.23 -11.78
N LEU A 403 -11.30 -12.29 -11.53
CA LEU A 403 -10.91 -10.93 -11.13
C LEU A 403 -10.22 -10.91 -9.77
N MET A 404 -10.63 -11.74 -8.81
CA MET A 404 -9.94 -11.89 -7.53
C MET A 404 -8.52 -12.44 -7.68
N GLN A 405 -8.33 -13.47 -8.50
CA GLN A 405 -7.02 -14.06 -8.80
C GLN A 405 -6.10 -13.05 -9.48
N LEU A 406 -6.54 -12.47 -10.60
CA LEU A 406 -5.76 -11.51 -11.37
C LEU A 406 -5.45 -10.24 -10.59
N MET A 407 -6.30 -9.85 -9.64
CA MET A 407 -6.07 -8.71 -8.75
C MET A 407 -5.32 -9.09 -7.45
N GLY A 408 -5.18 -10.37 -7.13
CA GLY A 408 -4.61 -10.82 -5.85
C GLY A 408 -5.36 -10.24 -4.65
N HIS A 409 -6.69 -10.15 -4.74
CA HIS A 409 -7.53 -9.69 -3.63
C HIS A 409 -7.85 -10.85 -2.69
N ALA A 410 -7.56 -10.67 -1.40
CA ALA A 410 -7.93 -11.64 -0.38
C ALA A 410 -9.39 -11.52 0.08
N ASP A 411 -10.04 -10.40 -0.22
CA ASP A 411 -11.43 -10.15 0.18
C ASP A 411 -12.29 -9.80 -1.04
N PHE A 412 -13.39 -10.54 -1.18
CA PHE A 412 -14.45 -10.34 -2.15
C PHE A 412 -15.03 -8.92 -2.17
N SER A 413 -15.17 -8.29 -1.00
CA SER A 413 -15.75 -6.94 -0.90
C SER A 413 -14.99 -5.88 -1.70
N THR A 414 -13.70 -6.12 -1.94
CA THR A 414 -12.83 -5.27 -2.76
C THR A 414 -13.10 -5.46 -4.24
N THR A 415 -13.34 -6.70 -4.68
CA THR A 415 -13.59 -7.06 -6.09
C THR A 415 -15.00 -6.67 -6.53
N GLN A 416 -16.00 -6.84 -5.65
CA GLN A 416 -17.40 -6.54 -5.95
C GLN A 416 -17.63 -5.08 -6.37
N LYS A 417 -16.81 -4.15 -5.87
CA LYS A 417 -16.88 -2.73 -6.25
C LYS A 417 -16.66 -2.52 -7.75
N TYR A 418 -15.73 -3.25 -8.34
CA TYR A 418 -15.42 -3.16 -9.77
C TYR A 418 -16.56 -3.69 -10.64
N ILE A 419 -17.16 -4.81 -10.20
CA ILE A 419 -18.30 -5.43 -10.89
C ILE A 419 -19.53 -4.53 -10.82
N ASN A 420 -19.85 -3.99 -9.63
CA ASN A 420 -20.97 -3.07 -9.49
C ASN A 420 -20.80 -1.83 -10.37
N PHE A 421 -19.58 -1.29 -10.42
CA PHE A 421 -19.25 -0.17 -11.29
C PHE A 421 -19.44 -0.53 -12.77
N ALA A 422 -18.88 -1.66 -13.22
CA ALA A 422 -18.99 -2.15 -14.60
C ALA A 422 -20.45 -2.45 -15.01
N ARG A 423 -21.32 -2.84 -14.07
CA ARG A 423 -22.77 -3.00 -14.32
C ARG A 423 -23.52 -1.68 -14.37
N SER A 424 -23.09 -0.69 -13.59
CA SER A 424 -23.75 0.62 -13.49
C SER A 424 -23.48 1.52 -14.70
N LEU A 425 -22.31 1.39 -15.32
CA LEU A 425 -22.07 1.94 -16.65
C LEU A 425 -22.71 1.00 -17.65
N THR A 426 -23.76 1.46 -18.34
CA THR A 426 -24.13 0.90 -19.63
C THR A 426 -22.86 0.78 -20.45
N PHE A 427 -22.41 -0.46 -20.70
CA PHE A 427 -21.13 -0.74 -21.34
C PHE A 427 -21.11 -0.02 -22.68
N ASP A 428 -20.38 1.09 -22.73
CA ASP A 428 -20.46 2.02 -23.84
C ASP A 428 -19.94 1.32 -25.10
N LYS A 429 -20.70 1.33 -26.20
CA LYS A 429 -20.31 0.64 -27.45
C LYS A 429 -18.92 1.08 -27.94
N GLN A 430 -18.47 2.28 -27.56
CA GLN A 430 -17.14 2.81 -27.86
C GLN A 430 -16.00 2.16 -27.04
N MET A 431 -16.26 1.73 -25.81
CA MET A 431 -15.28 0.99 -24.99
C MET A 431 -15.13 -0.44 -25.47
N ALA A 432 -16.19 -1.05 -26.02
CA ALA A 432 -16.17 -2.43 -26.51
C ALA A 432 -15.04 -2.70 -27.52
N SER A 433 -14.89 -1.87 -28.56
CA SER A 433 -13.84 -2.06 -29.57
C SER A 433 -12.42 -2.00 -28.99
N TRP A 434 -12.16 -1.09 -28.05
CA TRP A 434 -10.85 -0.96 -27.43
C TRP A 434 -10.57 -2.08 -26.42
N VAL A 435 -11.60 -2.50 -25.67
CA VAL A 435 -11.53 -3.64 -24.75
C VAL A 435 -11.37 -4.94 -25.54
N ASP A 436 -12.10 -5.16 -26.63
CA ASP A 436 -11.94 -6.30 -27.53
C ASP A 436 -10.52 -6.32 -28.14
N LYS A 437 -9.95 -5.17 -28.47
CA LYS A 437 -8.55 -5.11 -28.95
C LYS A 437 -7.54 -5.47 -27.86
N LEU A 438 -7.77 -5.06 -26.61
CA LEU A 438 -6.86 -5.34 -25.50
C LEU A 438 -7.01 -6.76 -24.94
N PHE A 439 -8.25 -7.26 -24.91
CA PHE A 439 -8.60 -8.51 -24.23
C PHE A 439 -9.10 -9.61 -25.16
N GLY A 440 -9.21 -9.36 -26.47
CA GLY A 440 -9.68 -10.32 -27.46
C GLY A 440 -8.83 -11.59 -27.48
N GLU A 441 -7.52 -11.44 -27.34
CA GLU A 441 -6.58 -12.58 -27.23
C GLU A 441 -6.88 -13.44 -25.98
N PHE A 442 -7.42 -12.85 -24.91
CA PHE A 442 -7.76 -13.56 -23.67
C PHE A 442 -9.09 -14.31 -23.73
N VAL A 443 -9.95 -14.12 -24.75
CA VAL A 443 -11.30 -14.74 -24.76
C VAL A 443 -11.23 -16.26 -24.78
N ALA A 444 -10.50 -16.84 -25.74
CA ALA A 444 -10.49 -18.28 -25.93
C ALA A 444 -9.94 -19.01 -24.69
N PRO A 445 -8.80 -18.61 -24.09
CA PRO A 445 -8.33 -19.26 -22.86
C PRO A 445 -9.22 -19.03 -21.65
N LEU A 446 -9.88 -17.87 -21.54
CA LEU A 446 -10.81 -17.61 -20.44
C LEU A 446 -12.11 -18.40 -20.58
N GLN A 447 -12.56 -18.69 -21.80
CA GLN A 447 -13.71 -19.56 -22.06
C GLN A 447 -13.37 -21.02 -21.78
N GLU A 448 -12.18 -21.48 -22.17
CA GLU A 448 -11.67 -22.81 -21.84
C GLU A 448 -11.55 -22.99 -20.32
N ASP A 449 -10.98 -22.01 -19.62
CA ASP A 449 -10.92 -21.98 -18.15
C ASP A 449 -12.30 -22.03 -17.48
N ALA A 450 -13.29 -21.33 -18.06
CA ALA A 450 -14.66 -21.33 -17.55
C ALA A 450 -15.33 -22.69 -17.75
N PHE A 451 -15.14 -23.29 -18.92
CA PHE A 451 -15.65 -24.61 -19.26
C PHE A 451 -15.03 -25.72 -18.39
N LEU A 452 -13.71 -25.68 -18.16
CA LEU A 452 -13.02 -26.59 -17.25
C LEU A 452 -13.48 -26.42 -15.80
N ALA A 453 -13.77 -25.19 -15.37
CA ALA A 453 -14.32 -24.93 -14.04
C ALA A 453 -15.75 -25.49 -13.88
N GLU A 454 -16.57 -25.48 -14.94
CA GLU A 454 -17.89 -26.10 -14.95
C GLU A 454 -17.81 -27.64 -14.94
N GLN A 455 -16.87 -28.23 -15.68
CA GLN A 455 -16.67 -29.69 -15.71
C GLN A 455 -16.08 -30.26 -14.43
N SER A 456 -15.09 -29.59 -13.84
CA SER A 456 -14.51 -30.00 -12.55
C SER A 456 -15.49 -29.86 -11.39
N GLY A 457 -16.51 -28.98 -11.51
CA GLY A 457 -17.63 -28.92 -10.57
C GLY A 457 -18.67 -30.04 -10.73
N GLY A 458 -18.62 -30.83 -11.81
CA GLY A 458 -19.57 -31.92 -12.10
C GLY A 458 -18.99 -33.33 -11.95
N ALA A 459 -17.67 -33.48 -11.79
CA ALA A 459 -17.01 -34.78 -11.66
C ALA A 459 -16.87 -35.28 -10.21
N ASP A 460 -17.14 -34.43 -9.22
CA ASP A 460 -17.22 -34.78 -7.79
C ASP A 460 -18.67 -34.72 -7.26
N ALA A 461 -19.65 -35.05 -8.10
CA ALA A 461 -21.07 -35.17 -7.73
C ALA A 461 -21.47 -36.62 -7.46
#